data_AF-A0A558CMK0-F1
#
_entry.id   AF-A0A558CMK0-F1
#
_cell.length_a   1.000
_cell.length_b   1.000
_cell.length_c   1.000
_cell.angle_alpha   90.00
_cell.angle_beta   90.00
_cell.angle_gamma   90.00
#
_symmetry.space_group_name_H-M   'P 1'
#
loop_
_entity.id
_entity.type
_entity.pdbx_description
1 polymer ?
#
loop_
_entity_poly.entity_id
_entity_poly.type
_entity_poly.pdbx_seq_one_letter_code
_entity_poly.pdbx_strand_id
1 'polypeptide(L)'
;MGTVALAALITVTTAYAVLVLPRMNSPVRRERGWARHPGFWLLVVTALLFVNQVLFTVYVWREWHGDVSRIARYLPAGWFALADPGRFADAFPAPGLLSPTVLRVQAFLELPFVLLAYLTVCRWCGAPVFGRALAARWAVSASYTATFCLIEWSLHNPYTTGDLVLRALSGLLVPIAAGRLAPGPDREPRLVPLVVSLAALGSLVLAVYDTALLYNLAHATAWLPWSAFAIAVLAGARWWAARGPGRAGPAIGAVCACLGWFLLLFFVPALPLRYGLNFGTTAVSLACGAVLVARALWLGWPRELARTLALAVLAGCAGATAGDLLAHGLPEARLLAAAAGFMLAGGAVCAITDRKRRRVTAV
;
A
#
# COMPACT_ATOMS: atom_id res chain seq x y z
N MET A 1 -0.64 -25.01 12.65
CA MET A 1 -1.90 -24.26 12.86
C MET A 1 -1.94 -22.95 12.08
N GLY A 2 -0.86 -22.16 12.06
CA GLY A 2 -0.81 -20.87 11.35
C GLY A 2 -1.16 -20.93 9.86
N THR A 3 -0.68 -21.93 9.12
CA THR A 3 -0.91 -22.06 7.66
C THR A 3 -2.39 -22.26 7.31
N VAL A 4 -3.10 -23.10 8.07
CA VAL A 4 -4.54 -23.35 7.86
C VAL A 4 -5.36 -22.11 8.22
N ALA A 5 -5.06 -21.47 9.35
CA ALA A 5 -5.74 -20.24 9.77
C ALA A 5 -5.53 -19.10 8.75
N LEU A 6 -4.31 -18.93 8.23
CA LEU A 6 -3.99 -17.94 7.21
C LEU A 6 -4.69 -18.25 5.88
N ALA A 7 -4.70 -19.50 5.43
CA ALA A 7 -5.43 -19.91 4.22
C ALA A 7 -6.94 -19.65 4.34
N ALA A 8 -7.53 -19.95 5.50
CA ALA A 8 -8.93 -19.65 5.79
C ALA A 8 -9.19 -18.14 5.77
N LEU A 9 -8.33 -17.35 6.41
CA LEU A 9 -8.44 -15.88 6.41
C LEU A 9 -8.36 -15.31 4.99
N ILE A 10 -7.40 -15.74 4.17
CA ILE A 10 -7.26 -15.35 2.75
C ILE A 10 -8.55 -15.66 1.98
N THR A 11 -9.08 -16.87 2.15
CA THR A 11 -10.26 -17.33 1.42
C THR A 11 -11.51 -16.53 1.83
N VAL A 12 -11.75 -16.36 3.13
CA VAL A 12 -12.90 -15.62 3.66
C VAL A 12 -12.85 -14.15 3.26
N THR A 13 -11.69 -13.51 3.38
CA THR A 13 -11.52 -12.09 3.02
C THR A 13 -11.62 -11.85 1.52
N THR A 14 -11.16 -12.79 0.70
CA THR A 14 -11.35 -12.79 -0.76
C THR A 14 -12.82 -12.98 -1.13
N ALA A 15 -13.52 -13.93 -0.50
CA ALA A 15 -14.94 -14.15 -0.72
C ALA A 15 -15.76 -12.91 -0.34
N TYR A 16 -15.47 -12.30 0.82
CA TYR A 16 -16.07 -11.03 1.23
C TYR A 16 -15.82 -9.94 0.19
N ALA A 17 -14.57 -9.80 -0.28
CA ALA A 17 -14.22 -8.82 -1.30
C ALA A 17 -15.04 -9.00 -2.58
N VAL A 18 -15.16 -10.22 -3.11
CA VAL A 18 -15.84 -10.51 -4.37
C VAL A 18 -17.36 -10.41 -4.27
N LEU A 19 -17.94 -10.82 -3.15
CA LEU A 19 -19.38 -10.96 -2.97
C LEU A 19 -20.04 -9.73 -2.34
N VAL A 20 -19.36 -9.05 -1.40
CA VAL A 20 -19.96 -7.98 -0.60
C VAL A 20 -19.57 -6.61 -1.14
N LEU A 21 -18.28 -6.34 -1.39
CA LEU A 21 -17.81 -5.00 -1.76
C LEU A 21 -18.48 -4.41 -3.02
N PRO A 22 -18.77 -5.17 -4.10
CA PRO A 22 -19.46 -4.63 -5.26
C PRO A 22 -20.87 -4.12 -4.97
N ARG A 23 -21.50 -4.60 -3.89
CA ARG A 23 -22.85 -4.23 -3.46
C ARG A 23 -22.84 -3.08 -2.45
N MET A 24 -21.67 -2.66 -1.96
CA MET A 24 -21.58 -1.57 -1.00
C MET A 24 -21.83 -0.22 -1.68
N ASN A 25 -22.72 0.56 -1.07
CA ASN A 25 -22.96 1.94 -1.47
C ASN A 25 -21.81 2.84 -1.01
N SER A 26 -21.53 3.88 -1.80
CA SER A 26 -20.55 4.91 -1.44
C SER A 26 -21.24 5.97 -0.58
N PRO A 27 -20.96 6.08 0.73
CA PRO A 27 -21.47 7.19 1.52
C PRO A 27 -20.82 8.49 1.04
N VAL A 28 -21.58 9.35 0.37
CA VAL A 28 -21.07 10.65 -0.12
C VAL A 28 -21.31 11.70 0.95
N ARG A 29 -20.28 12.00 1.76
CA ARG A 29 -20.20 13.25 2.53
C ARG A 29 -19.16 14.16 1.91
N ARG A 30 -19.60 15.27 1.33
CA ARG A 30 -18.71 16.25 0.69
C ARG A 30 -18.34 17.31 1.71
N GLU A 31 -17.24 17.10 2.40
CA GLU A 31 -16.69 18.09 3.32
C GLU A 31 -15.23 18.36 2.96
N ARG A 32 -14.85 19.64 2.99
CA ARG A 32 -13.50 20.10 2.63
C ARG A 32 -12.67 20.32 3.90
N GLY A 33 -11.37 20.05 3.82
CA GLY A 33 -10.43 20.31 4.91
C GLY A 33 -9.17 19.46 4.79
N TRP A 34 -8.01 20.04 5.11
CA TRP A 34 -6.72 19.35 4.97
C TRP A 34 -6.62 18.16 5.93
N ALA A 35 -7.13 18.30 7.14
CA ALA A 35 -7.23 17.24 8.15
C ALA A 35 -8.20 16.11 7.77
N ARG A 36 -8.96 16.22 6.67
CA ARG A 36 -9.79 15.12 6.14
C ARG A 36 -9.15 14.39 4.97
N HIS A 37 -7.94 14.81 4.57
CA HIS A 37 -7.18 14.19 3.50
C HIS A 37 -6.37 13.00 4.07
N PRO A 38 -6.51 11.77 3.53
CA PRO A 38 -5.75 10.61 4.03
C PRO A 38 -4.23 10.84 3.94
N GLY A 39 -3.75 11.48 2.87
CA GLY A 39 -2.33 11.80 2.70
C GLY A 39 -1.73 12.75 3.76
N PHE A 40 -2.54 13.59 4.41
CA PHE A 40 -2.05 14.41 5.53
C PHE A 40 -1.74 13.52 6.74
N TRP A 41 -2.67 12.64 7.11
CA TRP A 41 -2.48 11.70 8.21
C TRP A 41 -1.42 10.64 7.89
N LEU A 42 -1.29 10.25 6.62
CA LEU A 42 -0.20 9.38 6.18
C LEU A 42 1.15 10.03 6.50
N LEU A 43 1.33 11.31 6.15
CA LEU A 43 2.55 12.05 6.47
C LEU A 43 2.81 12.11 7.98
N VAL A 44 1.78 12.38 8.79
CA VAL A 44 1.88 12.39 10.26
C VAL A 44 2.32 11.03 10.79
N VAL A 45 1.68 9.94 10.35
CA VAL A 45 2.03 8.57 10.78
C VAL A 45 3.44 8.20 10.32
N THR A 46 3.83 8.56 9.10
CA THR A 46 5.21 8.36 8.62
C THR A 46 6.22 9.11 9.49
N ALA A 47 5.94 10.37 9.86
CA ALA A 47 6.80 11.11 10.77
C ALA A 47 6.90 10.43 12.15
N LEU A 48 5.77 9.94 12.70
CA LEU A 48 5.76 9.20 13.96
C LEU A 48 6.56 7.89 13.89
N LEU A 49 6.52 7.18 12.76
CA LEU A 49 7.36 5.99 12.54
C LEU A 49 8.84 6.34 12.56
N PHE A 50 9.27 7.42 11.91
CA PHE A 50 10.67 7.86 11.97
C PHE A 50 11.09 8.37 13.35
N VAL A 51 10.20 9.08 14.06
CA VAL A 51 10.45 9.46 15.46
C VAL A 51 10.65 8.22 16.31
N ASN A 52 9.76 7.22 16.20
CA ASN A 52 9.93 5.94 16.88
C ASN A 52 11.27 5.29 16.53
N GLN A 53 11.64 5.28 15.25
CA GLN A 53 12.88 4.69 14.77
C GLN A 53 14.12 5.35 15.38
N VAL A 54 14.16 6.68 15.44
CA VAL A 54 15.26 7.43 16.07
C VAL A 54 15.33 7.12 17.58
N LEU A 55 14.18 7.12 18.26
CA LEU A 55 14.12 6.81 19.69
C LEU A 55 14.51 5.36 19.99
N PHE A 56 14.15 4.42 19.11
CA PHE A 56 14.62 3.03 19.16
C PHE A 56 16.14 2.95 19.03
N THR A 57 16.74 3.63 18.05
CA THR A 57 18.19 3.65 17.88
C THR A 57 18.90 4.20 19.13
N VAL A 58 18.39 5.29 19.73
CA VAL A 58 18.91 5.81 21.00
C VAL A 58 18.80 4.78 22.13
N TYR A 59 17.63 4.15 22.29
CA TYR A 59 17.41 3.13 23.32
C TYR A 59 18.39 1.97 23.20
N VAL A 60 18.51 1.37 22.01
CA VAL A 60 19.40 0.23 21.79
C VAL A 60 20.86 0.62 21.98
N TRP A 61 21.27 1.82 21.57
CA TRP A 61 22.62 2.31 21.79
C TRP A 61 22.93 2.47 23.29
N ARG A 62 22.02 3.07 24.06
CA ARG A 62 22.23 3.42 25.47
C ARG A 62 22.04 2.24 26.42
N GLU A 63 21.03 1.40 26.19
CA GLU A 63 20.64 0.30 27.10
C GLU A 63 21.18 -1.06 26.66
N TRP A 64 21.34 -1.27 25.35
CA TRP A 64 21.80 -2.55 24.80
C TRP A 64 23.19 -2.46 24.17
N HIS A 65 23.87 -1.31 24.31
CA HIS A 65 25.21 -1.07 23.76
C HIS A 65 25.31 -1.35 22.25
N GLY A 66 24.24 -1.09 21.50
CA GLY A 66 24.16 -1.35 20.07
C GLY A 66 23.87 -2.82 19.69
N ASP A 67 23.76 -3.72 20.66
CA ASP A 67 23.48 -5.14 20.40
C ASP A 67 21.99 -5.44 20.23
N VAL A 68 21.57 -5.67 18.98
CA VAL A 68 20.19 -6.05 18.63
C VAL A 68 19.94 -7.56 18.67
N SER A 69 20.96 -8.40 18.91
CA SER A 69 20.83 -9.87 18.86
C SER A 69 19.76 -10.40 19.82
N ARG A 70 19.54 -9.71 20.94
CA ARG A 70 18.52 -10.01 21.95
C ARG A 70 17.12 -10.11 21.37
N ILE A 71 16.79 -9.28 20.38
CA ILE A 71 15.48 -9.26 19.72
C ILE A 71 15.54 -9.84 18.30
N ALA A 72 16.63 -9.61 17.57
CA ALA A 72 16.79 -10.06 16.19
C ALA A 72 16.70 -11.58 16.03
N ARG A 73 17.10 -12.35 17.05
CA ARG A 73 17.01 -13.82 17.05
C ARG A 73 15.58 -14.38 16.86
N TYR A 74 14.55 -13.58 17.10
CA TYR A 74 13.15 -13.98 16.93
C TYR A 74 12.58 -13.62 15.55
N LEU A 75 13.35 -12.91 14.72
CA LEU A 75 12.90 -12.33 13.47
C LEU A 75 13.69 -12.89 12.28
N PRO A 76 13.12 -12.89 11.07
CA PRO A 76 13.87 -13.21 9.86
C PRO A 76 15.07 -12.27 9.65
N ALA A 77 16.01 -12.67 8.80
CA ALA A 77 17.12 -11.81 8.40
C ALA A 77 16.64 -10.51 7.73
N GLY A 78 17.47 -9.46 7.81
CA GLY A 78 17.20 -8.14 7.20
C GLY A 78 16.55 -7.12 8.13
N TRP A 79 16.32 -7.48 9.40
CA TRP A 79 15.89 -6.54 10.44
C TRP A 79 17.09 -5.93 11.16
N PHE A 80 16.93 -4.70 11.61
CA PHE A 80 17.84 -3.94 12.48
C PHE A 80 19.21 -3.63 11.87
N ALA A 81 19.27 -2.61 11.03
CA ALA A 81 20.51 -1.89 10.70
C ALA A 81 20.54 -0.55 11.43
N LEU A 82 21.22 -0.50 12.58
CA LEU A 82 21.31 0.70 13.41
C LEU A 82 22.17 1.79 12.75
N ALA A 83 21.67 3.02 12.77
CA ALA A 83 22.51 4.19 12.50
C ALA A 83 23.31 4.58 13.75
N ASP A 84 24.41 5.31 13.58
CA ASP A 84 25.10 5.96 14.70
C ASP A 84 24.32 7.21 15.14
N PRO A 85 23.75 7.24 16.37
CA PRO A 85 23.04 8.41 16.88
C PRO A 85 23.98 9.54 17.33
N GLY A 86 25.29 9.28 17.46
CA GLY A 86 26.27 10.22 17.96
C GLY A 86 25.89 10.84 19.30
N ARG A 87 26.21 12.13 19.49
CA ARG A 87 25.95 12.88 20.73
C ARG A 87 24.46 13.02 21.07
N PHE A 88 23.56 12.76 20.13
CA PHE A 88 22.12 12.83 20.39
C PHE A 88 21.67 11.76 21.39
N ALA A 89 22.28 10.58 21.36
CA ALA A 89 21.95 9.52 22.32
C ALA A 89 22.29 9.90 23.77
N ASP A 90 23.37 10.64 23.98
CA ASP A 90 23.83 11.05 25.31
C ASP A 90 22.96 12.15 25.93
N ALA A 91 22.16 12.85 25.11
CA ALA A 91 21.26 13.89 25.57
C ALA A 91 19.96 13.36 26.20
N PHE A 92 19.67 12.05 26.12
CA PHE A 92 18.48 11.45 26.71
C PHE A 92 18.72 11.04 28.18
N PRO A 93 18.07 11.68 29.15
CA PRO A 93 18.38 11.49 30.57
C PRO A 93 17.86 10.16 31.14
N ALA A 94 16.80 9.58 30.55
CA ALA A 94 16.16 8.35 31.03
C ALA A 94 15.92 7.36 29.86
N PRO A 95 16.99 6.78 29.28
CA PRO A 95 16.87 5.94 28.09
C PRO A 95 15.98 4.71 28.31
N GLY A 96 15.95 4.11 29.51
CA GLY A 96 15.04 3.01 29.85
C GLY A 96 13.54 3.29 29.61
N LEU A 97 13.07 4.55 29.64
CA LEU A 97 11.69 4.91 29.33
C LEU A 97 11.34 4.72 27.84
N LEU A 98 12.35 4.60 26.98
CA LEU A 98 12.20 4.37 25.55
C LEU A 98 11.99 2.89 25.20
N SER A 99 11.99 1.97 26.17
CA SER A 99 11.74 0.55 25.89
C SER A 99 10.49 0.28 25.03
N PRO A 100 9.39 1.07 25.07
CA PRO A 100 8.23 0.86 24.19
C PRO A 100 8.50 1.06 22.69
N THR A 101 9.60 1.70 22.31
CA THR A 101 9.93 1.89 20.89
C THR A 101 10.40 0.60 20.22
N VAL A 102 10.79 -0.40 21.00
CA VAL A 102 11.12 -1.75 20.54
C VAL A 102 9.84 -2.52 20.22
N LEU A 103 9.54 -2.64 18.92
CA LEU A 103 8.42 -3.39 18.31
C LEU A 103 7.00 -2.89 18.65
N ARG A 104 6.76 -2.40 19.87
CA ARG A 104 5.42 -2.06 20.39
C ARG A 104 4.78 -0.84 19.73
N VAL A 105 5.46 0.31 19.73
CA VAL A 105 4.94 1.53 19.08
C VAL A 105 4.73 1.28 17.57
N GLN A 106 5.64 0.55 16.93
CA GLN A 106 5.49 0.20 15.52
C GLN A 106 4.29 -0.72 15.29
N ALA A 107 4.05 -1.72 16.14
CA ALA A 107 2.90 -2.61 16.03
C ALA A 107 1.58 -1.82 16.00
N PHE A 108 1.49 -0.73 16.79
CA PHE A 108 0.36 0.18 16.75
C PHE A 108 0.26 1.02 15.46
N LEU A 109 1.39 1.50 14.93
CA LEU A 109 1.46 2.47 13.82
C LEU A 109 1.43 1.84 12.41
N GLU A 110 1.75 0.57 12.25
CA GLU A 110 1.75 -0.11 10.95
C GLU A 110 0.38 -0.13 10.28
N LEU A 111 -0.68 -0.45 11.03
CA LEU A 111 -2.04 -0.50 10.49
C LEU A 111 -2.50 0.87 9.93
N PRO A 112 -2.43 2.00 10.67
CA PRO A 112 -2.80 3.28 10.11
C PRO A 112 -1.92 3.67 8.92
N PHE A 113 -0.62 3.35 8.94
CA PHE A 113 0.27 3.64 7.82
C PHE A 113 -0.21 2.97 6.52
N VAL A 114 -0.40 1.65 6.54
CA VAL A 114 -0.80 0.90 5.33
C VAL A 114 -2.21 1.29 4.88
N LEU A 115 -3.16 1.44 5.82
CA LEU A 115 -4.53 1.81 5.51
C LEU A 115 -4.62 3.22 4.89
N LEU A 116 -3.90 4.20 5.43
CA LEU A 116 -3.89 5.58 4.92
C LEU A 116 -3.18 5.70 3.57
N ALA A 117 -2.12 4.92 3.34
CA ALA A 117 -1.48 4.81 2.03
C ALA A 117 -2.47 4.30 0.98
N TYR A 118 -3.19 3.22 1.29
CA TYR A 118 -4.19 2.64 0.41
C TYR A 118 -5.36 3.59 0.14
N LEU A 119 -5.90 4.23 1.20
CA LEU A 119 -6.97 5.22 1.05
C LEU A 119 -6.54 6.46 0.25
N THR A 120 -5.27 6.86 0.34
CA THR A 120 -4.71 7.93 -0.49
C THR A 120 -4.74 7.56 -1.97
N VAL A 121 -4.35 6.34 -2.30
CA VAL A 121 -4.44 5.80 -3.66
C VAL A 121 -5.89 5.72 -4.15
N CYS A 122 -6.81 5.16 -3.36
CA CYS A 122 -8.23 5.10 -3.69
C CYS A 122 -8.83 6.49 -3.95
N ARG A 123 -8.39 7.51 -3.20
CA ARG A 123 -8.79 8.91 -3.41
C ARG A 123 -8.33 9.46 -4.75
N TRP A 124 -7.17 9.03 -5.26
CA TRP A 124 -6.69 9.43 -6.58
C TRP A 124 -7.44 8.77 -7.73
N CYS A 125 -8.06 7.61 -7.50
CA CYS A 125 -8.90 6.89 -8.47
C CYS A 125 -10.33 7.43 -8.58
N GLY A 126 -10.75 8.31 -7.66
CA GLY A 126 -12.04 9.00 -7.70
C GLY A 126 -12.86 8.84 -6.43
N ALA A 127 -13.87 9.71 -6.27
CA ALA A 127 -14.75 9.71 -5.11
C ALA A 127 -15.52 8.38 -4.91
N PRO A 128 -16.01 7.69 -5.96
CA PRO A 128 -16.71 6.41 -5.79
C PRO A 128 -15.81 5.30 -5.24
N VAL A 129 -14.57 5.20 -5.73
CA VAL A 129 -13.58 4.21 -5.27
C VAL A 129 -13.22 4.50 -3.81
N PHE A 130 -12.91 5.76 -3.48
CA PHE A 130 -12.62 6.13 -2.10
C PHE A 130 -13.76 5.85 -1.13
N GLY A 131 -15.00 6.23 -1.48
CA GLY A 131 -16.14 6.05 -0.57
C GLY A 131 -16.45 4.59 -0.30
N ARG A 132 -16.33 3.70 -1.30
CA ARG A 132 -16.44 2.24 -1.10
C ARG A 132 -15.31 1.69 -0.25
N ALA A 133 -14.06 2.11 -0.51
CA ALA A 133 -12.91 1.70 0.31
C ALA A 133 -13.11 2.12 1.79
N LEU A 134 -13.62 3.33 2.01
CA LEU A 134 -13.92 3.83 3.35
C LEU A 134 -15.08 3.09 4.01
N ALA A 135 -16.09 2.66 3.24
CA ALA A 135 -17.16 1.82 3.75
C ALA A 135 -16.62 0.44 4.19
N ALA A 136 -15.64 -0.10 3.48
CA ALA A 136 -14.97 -1.36 3.79
C ALA A 136 -13.96 -1.30 4.96
N ARG A 137 -13.70 -0.12 5.54
CA ARG A 137 -12.61 0.11 6.52
C ARG A 137 -12.62 -0.86 7.70
N TRP A 138 -13.79 -1.28 8.18
CA TRP A 138 -13.89 -2.24 9.28
C TRP A 138 -13.44 -3.63 8.87
N ALA A 139 -13.87 -4.11 7.70
CA ALA A 139 -13.45 -5.42 7.17
C ALA A 139 -11.94 -5.45 6.90
N VAL A 140 -11.38 -4.37 6.33
CA VAL A 140 -9.93 -4.22 6.12
C VAL A 140 -9.20 -4.24 7.45
N SER A 141 -9.63 -3.41 8.41
CA SER A 141 -9.02 -3.32 9.73
C SER A 141 -9.00 -4.68 10.44
N ALA A 142 -10.13 -5.38 10.44
CA ALA A 142 -10.24 -6.72 11.02
C ALA A 142 -9.32 -7.73 10.31
N SER A 143 -9.31 -7.75 8.96
CA SER A 143 -8.47 -8.64 8.17
C SER A 143 -6.98 -8.41 8.44
N TYR A 144 -6.56 -7.15 8.50
CA TYR A 144 -5.14 -6.80 8.66
C TYR A 144 -4.71 -7.07 10.09
N THR A 145 -5.53 -6.70 11.08
CA THR A 145 -5.28 -7.00 12.49
C THR A 145 -5.15 -8.51 12.71
N ALA A 146 -6.09 -9.30 12.17
CA ALA A 146 -6.02 -10.76 12.26
C ALA A 146 -4.73 -11.32 11.62
N THR A 147 -4.32 -10.78 10.47
CA THR A 147 -3.07 -11.20 9.81
C THR A 147 -1.85 -10.84 10.65
N PHE A 148 -1.74 -9.60 11.14
CA PHE A 148 -0.65 -9.19 12.01
C PHE A 148 -0.59 -10.05 13.28
N CYS A 149 -1.72 -10.31 13.94
CA CYS A 149 -1.77 -11.16 15.12
C CYS A 149 -1.31 -12.59 14.83
N LEU A 150 -1.70 -13.18 13.69
CA LEU A 150 -1.23 -14.52 13.28
C LEU A 150 0.28 -14.55 13.04
N ILE A 151 0.85 -13.51 12.44
CA ILE A 151 2.28 -13.40 12.17
C ILE A 151 3.06 -13.17 13.46
N GLU A 152 2.61 -12.26 14.33
CA GLU A 152 3.23 -12.03 15.64
C GLU A 152 3.19 -13.28 16.52
N TRP A 153 2.11 -14.05 16.45
CA TRP A 153 2.04 -15.33 17.15
C TRP A 153 3.01 -16.36 16.58
N SER A 154 3.21 -16.35 15.26
CA SER A 154 4.15 -17.27 14.58
C SER A 154 5.61 -16.86 14.80
N LEU A 155 5.88 -15.58 15.03
CA LEU A 155 7.19 -14.99 15.34
C LEU A 155 7.24 -14.55 16.81
N HIS A 156 6.88 -15.49 17.69
CA HIS A 156 6.72 -15.20 19.11
C HIS A 156 8.02 -14.66 19.73
N ASN A 157 7.90 -13.55 20.44
CA ASN A 157 8.98 -12.83 21.09
C ASN A 157 8.50 -12.27 22.45
N PRO A 158 9.40 -11.72 23.29
CA PRO A 158 9.02 -11.25 24.63
C PRO A 158 7.93 -10.16 24.68
N TYR A 159 7.67 -9.48 23.57
CA TYR A 159 6.68 -8.40 23.46
C TYR A 159 5.37 -8.84 22.80
N THR A 160 5.27 -10.07 22.30
CA THR A 160 4.11 -10.54 21.50
C THR A 160 2.77 -10.26 22.17
N THR A 161 2.60 -10.55 23.46
CA THR A 161 1.32 -10.28 24.14
C THR A 161 0.95 -8.79 24.13
N GLY A 162 1.93 -7.91 24.34
CA GLY A 162 1.71 -6.46 24.28
C GLY A 162 1.41 -5.98 22.86
N ASP A 163 2.12 -6.51 21.88
CA ASP A 163 1.93 -6.21 20.46
C ASP A 163 0.51 -6.59 20.02
N LEU A 164 0.03 -7.79 20.38
CA LEU A 164 -1.35 -8.24 20.09
C LEU A 164 -2.42 -7.29 20.65
N VAL A 165 -2.23 -6.79 21.88
CA VAL A 165 -3.14 -5.81 22.48
C VAL A 165 -3.08 -4.49 21.69
N LEU A 166 -1.90 -4.00 21.35
CA LEU A 166 -1.72 -2.78 20.56
C LEU A 166 -2.30 -2.92 19.14
N ARG A 167 -2.18 -4.08 18.51
CA ARG A 167 -2.81 -4.41 17.23
C ARG A 167 -4.31 -4.37 17.34
N ALA A 168 -4.91 -4.97 18.36
CA ALA A 168 -6.35 -4.92 18.60
C ALA A 168 -6.84 -3.48 18.83
N LEU A 169 -6.13 -2.70 19.64
CA LEU A 169 -6.44 -1.28 19.87
C LEU A 169 -6.34 -0.47 18.59
N SER A 170 -5.27 -0.63 17.80
CA SER A 170 -5.13 0.00 16.49
C SER A 170 -6.25 -0.43 15.54
N GLY A 171 -6.58 -1.73 15.53
CA GLY A 171 -7.67 -2.34 14.76
C GLY A 171 -9.05 -1.73 15.03
N LEU A 172 -9.26 -1.17 16.22
CA LEU A 172 -10.48 -0.45 16.59
C LEU A 172 -10.38 1.05 16.30
N LEU A 173 -9.28 1.70 16.70
CA LEU A 173 -9.13 3.15 16.62
C LEU A 173 -8.96 3.67 15.19
N VAL A 174 -8.23 2.94 14.34
CA VAL A 174 -7.96 3.34 12.96
C VAL A 174 -9.24 3.44 12.12
N PRO A 175 -10.14 2.44 12.05
CA PRO A 175 -11.37 2.58 11.27
C PRO A 175 -12.33 3.64 11.83
N ILE A 176 -12.30 3.93 13.14
CA ILE A 176 -13.03 5.06 13.74
C ILE A 176 -12.47 6.38 13.21
N ALA A 177 -11.15 6.57 13.31
CA ALA A 177 -10.48 7.77 12.84
C ALA A 177 -10.64 7.97 11.32
N ALA A 178 -10.48 6.90 10.54
CA ALA A 178 -10.64 6.90 9.09
C ALA A 178 -12.06 7.34 8.68
N GLY A 179 -13.08 7.05 9.50
CA GLY A 179 -14.46 7.51 9.26
C GLY A 179 -14.64 9.03 9.17
N ARG A 180 -13.63 9.82 9.61
CA ARG A 180 -13.62 11.29 9.50
C ARG A 180 -13.01 11.79 8.18
N LEU A 181 -12.44 10.91 7.37
CA LEU A 181 -11.84 11.27 6.09
C LEU A 181 -12.92 11.53 5.04
N ALA A 182 -12.62 12.46 4.13
CA ALA A 182 -13.55 12.86 3.09
C ALA A 182 -13.13 12.29 1.72
N PRO A 183 -14.06 12.12 0.76
CA PRO A 183 -13.74 11.86 -0.64
C PRO A 183 -13.09 13.07 -1.32
N GLY A 184 -12.40 12.80 -2.43
CA GLY A 184 -11.81 13.83 -3.29
C GLY A 184 -12.83 14.51 -4.19
N PRO A 185 -12.41 15.51 -4.98
CA PRO A 185 -13.24 16.01 -6.07
C PRO A 185 -13.58 14.86 -7.03
N ASP A 186 -14.80 14.89 -7.56
CA ASP A 186 -15.26 13.89 -8.53
C ASP A 186 -14.62 14.18 -9.89
N ARG A 187 -13.45 13.58 -10.11
CA ARG A 187 -12.64 13.74 -11.32
C ARG A 187 -12.26 12.36 -11.80
N GLU A 188 -12.41 12.14 -13.11
CA GLU A 188 -11.91 10.93 -13.74
C GLU A 188 -10.37 10.88 -13.60
N PRO A 189 -9.82 9.75 -13.14
CA PRO A 189 -8.38 9.60 -13.05
C PRO A 189 -7.76 9.57 -14.44
N ARG A 190 -6.68 10.34 -14.61
CA ARG A 190 -5.83 10.28 -15.78
C ARG A 190 -4.81 9.17 -15.57
N LEU A 191 -4.80 8.17 -16.47
CA LEU A 191 -4.03 6.93 -16.27
C LEU A 191 -2.54 7.17 -16.04
N VAL A 192 -1.87 7.93 -16.90
CA VAL A 192 -0.41 8.17 -16.78
C VAL A 192 -0.02 8.85 -15.47
N PRO A 193 -0.54 10.03 -15.10
CA PRO A 193 -0.16 10.63 -13.82
C PRO A 193 -0.65 9.81 -12.63
N LEU A 194 -1.72 9.01 -12.75
CA LEU A 194 -2.09 8.06 -11.71
C LEU A 194 -1.01 7.00 -11.52
N VAL A 195 -0.61 6.28 -12.58
CA VAL A 195 0.42 5.23 -12.51
C VAL A 195 1.75 5.78 -12.00
N VAL A 196 2.17 6.96 -12.48
CA VAL A 196 3.39 7.62 -11.98
C VAL A 196 3.25 7.99 -10.50
N SER A 197 2.07 8.45 -10.05
CA SER A 197 1.82 8.71 -8.62
C SER A 197 1.90 7.42 -7.79
N LEU A 198 1.36 6.30 -8.30
CA LEU A 198 1.40 5.01 -7.62
C LEU A 198 2.83 4.48 -7.50
N ALA A 199 3.62 4.56 -8.58
CA ALA A 199 5.02 4.18 -8.57
C ALA A 199 5.81 5.02 -7.56
N ALA A 200 5.68 6.35 -7.61
CA ALA A 200 6.38 7.25 -6.70
C ALA A 200 5.98 7.04 -5.23
N LEU A 201 4.68 6.93 -4.93
CA LEU A 201 4.22 6.62 -3.57
C LEU A 201 4.68 5.24 -3.12
N GLY A 202 4.65 4.23 -4.00
CA GLY A 202 5.16 2.89 -3.72
C GLY A 202 6.64 2.92 -3.35
N SER A 203 7.48 3.67 -4.06
CA SER A 203 8.89 3.85 -3.73
C SER A 203 9.08 4.50 -2.35
N LEU A 204 8.27 5.51 -2.00
CA LEU A 204 8.29 6.12 -0.67
C LEU A 204 7.86 5.15 0.43
N VAL A 205 6.85 4.33 0.16
CA VAL A 205 6.42 3.27 1.10
C VAL A 205 7.52 2.23 1.28
N LEU A 206 8.26 1.86 0.23
CA LEU A 206 9.41 0.96 0.35
C LEU A 206 10.56 1.58 1.15
N ALA A 207 10.82 2.88 0.97
CA ALA A 207 11.81 3.58 1.78
C ALA A 207 11.43 3.56 3.27
N VAL A 208 10.16 3.85 3.61
CA VAL A 208 9.66 3.76 5.00
C VAL A 208 9.69 2.33 5.50
N TYR A 209 9.33 1.36 4.65
CA TYR A 209 9.34 -0.05 5.01
C TYR A 209 10.74 -0.52 5.41
N ASP A 210 11.74 -0.27 4.57
CA ASP A 210 13.13 -0.65 4.87
C ASP A 210 13.67 0.14 6.08
N THR A 211 13.60 1.47 6.03
CA THR A 211 14.31 2.30 7.02
C THR A 211 13.65 2.37 8.39
N ALA A 212 12.32 2.36 8.46
CA ALA A 212 11.58 2.49 9.72
C ALA A 212 10.91 1.18 10.13
N LEU A 213 10.17 0.51 9.24
CA LEU A 213 9.40 -0.68 9.64
C LEU A 213 10.28 -1.94 9.82
N LEU A 214 11.47 -2.01 9.23
CA LEU A 214 12.44 -3.06 9.51
C LEU A 214 13.52 -2.62 10.51
N TYR A 215 13.37 -1.43 11.09
CA TYR A 215 14.35 -0.80 11.95
C TYR A 215 15.75 -0.60 11.32
N ASN A 216 15.83 -0.41 10.00
CA ASN A 216 17.09 -0.20 9.28
C ASN A 216 17.45 1.28 9.08
N LEU A 217 17.54 2.05 10.17
CA LEU A 217 17.83 3.50 10.07
C LEU A 217 19.16 3.80 9.35
N ALA A 218 20.14 2.88 9.40
CA ALA A 218 21.40 3.01 8.67
C ALA A 218 21.20 3.15 7.15
N HIS A 219 20.11 2.63 6.60
CA HIS A 219 19.81 2.72 5.16
C HIS A 219 19.21 4.08 4.76
N ALA A 220 18.86 4.95 5.71
CA ALA A 220 18.15 6.20 5.43
C ALA A 220 18.94 7.14 4.50
N THR A 221 20.27 7.20 4.64
CA THR A 221 21.14 8.01 3.78
C THR A 221 21.11 7.54 2.33
N ALA A 222 21.12 6.22 2.11
CA ALA A 222 21.02 5.62 0.77
C ALA A 222 19.64 5.86 0.13
N TRP A 223 18.57 5.90 0.94
CA TRP A 223 17.20 6.17 0.48
C TRP A 223 16.89 7.65 0.26
N LEU A 224 17.66 8.57 0.82
CA LEU A 224 17.39 10.00 0.74
C LEU A 224 17.28 10.54 -0.70
N PRO A 225 18.24 10.31 -1.62
CA PRO A 225 18.13 10.81 -2.99
C PRO A 225 16.92 10.23 -3.72
N TRP A 226 16.64 8.94 -3.52
CA TRP A 226 15.50 8.25 -4.13
C TRP A 226 14.16 8.75 -3.59
N SER A 227 14.10 9.03 -2.29
CA SER A 227 12.91 9.59 -1.65
C SER A 227 12.64 11.02 -2.13
N ALA A 228 13.68 11.85 -2.22
CA ALA A 228 13.57 13.20 -2.76
C ALA A 228 13.08 13.19 -4.22
N PHE A 229 13.66 12.31 -5.05
CA PHE A 229 13.22 12.11 -6.43
C PHE A 229 11.76 11.65 -6.50
N ALA A 230 11.37 10.65 -5.72
CA ALA A 230 10.00 10.15 -5.68
C ALA A 230 9.00 11.22 -5.21
N ILE A 231 9.37 12.06 -4.24
CA ILE A 231 8.55 13.22 -3.81
C ILE A 231 8.36 14.21 -4.96
N ALA A 232 9.44 14.56 -5.67
CA ALA A 232 9.37 15.47 -6.80
C ALA A 232 8.50 14.92 -7.95
N VAL A 233 8.68 13.64 -8.29
CA VAL A 233 7.87 12.93 -9.29
C VAL A 233 6.40 12.87 -8.87
N LEU A 234 6.12 12.54 -7.60
CA LEU A 234 4.76 12.52 -7.07
C LEU A 234 4.12 13.90 -7.16
N ALA A 235 4.81 14.95 -6.69
CA ALA A 235 4.31 16.32 -6.74
C ALA A 235 4.00 16.76 -8.18
N GLY A 236 4.93 16.51 -9.12
CA GLY A 236 4.75 16.79 -10.54
C GLY A 236 3.58 16.03 -11.16
N ALA A 237 3.45 14.73 -10.87
CA ALA A 237 2.35 13.90 -11.36
C ALA A 237 0.99 14.36 -10.80
N ARG A 238 0.91 14.71 -9.51
CA ARG A 238 -0.31 15.24 -8.88
C ARG A 238 -0.69 16.60 -9.42
N TRP A 239 0.28 17.48 -9.63
CA TRP A 239 0.07 18.77 -10.27
C TRP A 239 -0.44 18.62 -11.71
N TRP A 240 0.15 17.71 -12.49
CA TRP A 240 -0.28 17.45 -13.85
C TRP A 240 -1.70 16.85 -13.90
N ALA A 241 -2.02 15.92 -12.99
CA ALA A 241 -3.36 15.38 -12.85
C ALA A 241 -4.40 16.48 -12.56
N ALA A 242 -4.03 17.52 -11.81
CA ALA A 242 -4.94 18.61 -11.45
C ALA A 242 -5.25 19.59 -12.59
N ARG A 243 -4.41 19.68 -13.63
CA ARG A 243 -4.51 20.68 -14.71
C ARG A 243 -5.08 20.18 -16.03
N GLY A 244 -5.35 18.89 -16.17
CA GLY A 244 -5.77 18.31 -17.45
C GLY A 244 -7.29 18.39 -17.67
N PRO A 245 -7.79 19.12 -18.70
CA PRO A 245 -9.14 18.93 -19.20
C PRO A 245 -9.16 17.66 -20.07
N GLY A 246 -10.01 16.68 -19.73
CA GLY A 246 -10.25 15.57 -20.63
C GLY A 246 -10.89 14.38 -19.97
N ARG A 247 -12.11 14.06 -20.41
CA ARG A 247 -12.69 12.74 -20.21
C ARG A 247 -11.84 11.70 -20.93
N ALA A 248 -11.60 10.58 -20.26
CA ALA A 248 -10.92 9.45 -20.86
C ALA A 248 -11.71 8.95 -22.10
N GLY A 249 -11.02 8.38 -23.09
CA GLY A 249 -11.71 7.58 -24.09
C GLY A 249 -12.20 6.24 -23.49
N PRO A 250 -13.05 5.49 -24.20
CA PRO A 250 -13.66 4.27 -23.67
C PRO A 250 -12.65 3.23 -23.15
N ALA A 251 -11.54 3.02 -23.85
CA ALA A 251 -10.54 2.02 -23.44
C ALA A 251 -9.76 2.48 -22.21
N ILE A 252 -9.32 3.74 -22.14
CA ILE A 252 -8.67 4.28 -20.94
C ILE A 252 -9.64 4.32 -19.76
N GLY A 253 -10.91 4.66 -19.99
CA GLY A 253 -11.96 4.62 -18.99
C GLY A 253 -12.14 3.21 -18.40
N ALA A 254 -12.14 2.18 -19.25
CA ALA A 254 -12.19 0.79 -18.84
C ALA A 254 -10.97 0.37 -17.98
N VAL A 255 -9.75 0.76 -18.38
CA VAL A 255 -8.53 0.51 -17.58
C VAL A 255 -8.66 1.16 -16.19
N CYS A 256 -9.06 2.43 -16.14
CA CYS A 256 -9.26 3.15 -14.87
C CYS A 256 -10.35 2.50 -14.01
N ALA A 257 -11.44 2.03 -14.61
CA ALA A 257 -12.51 1.32 -13.92
C ALA A 257 -12.04 -0.03 -13.36
N CYS A 258 -11.33 -0.83 -14.15
CA CYS A 258 -10.71 -2.08 -13.71
C CYS A 258 -9.72 -1.86 -12.57
N LEU A 259 -8.87 -0.83 -12.65
CA LEU A 259 -7.94 -0.48 -11.58
C LEU A 259 -8.68 -0.06 -10.31
N GLY A 260 -9.72 0.76 -10.42
CA GLY A 260 -10.56 1.14 -9.29
C GLY A 260 -11.22 -0.06 -8.62
N TRP A 261 -11.76 -1.00 -9.40
CA TRP A 261 -12.31 -2.25 -8.87
C TRP A 261 -11.25 -3.17 -8.27
N PHE A 262 -10.09 -3.32 -8.92
CA PHE A 262 -8.99 -4.11 -8.40
C PHE A 262 -8.53 -3.58 -7.04
N LEU A 263 -8.34 -2.26 -6.91
CA LEU A 263 -7.98 -1.64 -5.63
C LEU A 263 -9.03 -1.94 -4.56
N LEU A 264 -10.32 -1.83 -4.87
CA LEU A 264 -11.38 -2.16 -3.91
C LEU A 264 -11.36 -3.62 -3.47
N LEU A 265 -11.32 -4.53 -4.45
CA LEU A 265 -11.39 -5.96 -4.20
C LEU A 265 -10.12 -6.46 -3.50
N PHE A 266 -8.96 -5.94 -3.86
CA PHE A 266 -7.69 -6.31 -3.24
C PHE A 266 -7.53 -5.72 -1.84
N PHE A 267 -8.20 -4.61 -1.51
CA PHE A 267 -7.97 -3.88 -0.26
C PHE A 267 -8.12 -4.74 0.99
N VAL A 268 -9.19 -5.53 1.08
CA VAL A 268 -9.47 -6.39 2.26
C VAL A 268 -8.46 -7.54 2.37
N PRO A 269 -8.23 -8.37 1.33
CA PRO A 269 -7.31 -9.51 1.43
C PRO A 269 -5.83 -9.16 1.21
N ALA A 270 -5.44 -7.91 0.89
CA ALA A 270 -4.08 -7.57 0.47
C ALA A 270 -3.00 -8.05 1.43
N LEU A 271 -3.17 -7.79 2.74
CA LEU A 271 -2.18 -8.18 3.74
C LEU A 271 -2.14 -9.72 3.94
N PRO A 272 -3.27 -10.42 4.15
CA PRO A 272 -3.28 -11.89 4.16
C PRO A 272 -2.63 -12.51 2.92
N LEU A 273 -2.88 -11.97 1.72
CA LEU A 273 -2.30 -12.47 0.47
C LEU A 273 -0.78 -12.30 0.44
N ARG A 274 -0.28 -11.11 0.83
CA ARG A 274 1.17 -10.85 0.89
C ARG A 274 1.86 -11.83 1.82
N TYR A 275 1.35 -12.01 3.03
CA TYR A 275 1.92 -12.97 3.97
C TYR A 275 1.70 -14.41 3.53
N GLY A 276 0.59 -14.70 2.87
CA GLY A 276 0.29 -16.03 2.39
C GLY A 276 1.31 -16.57 1.39
N LEU A 277 1.87 -15.69 0.55
CA LEU A 277 2.97 -16.02 -0.36
C LEU A 277 4.25 -16.45 0.39
N ASN A 278 4.50 -15.91 1.58
CA ASN A 278 5.72 -16.13 2.35
C ASN A 278 5.56 -17.19 3.46
N PHE A 279 4.34 -17.47 3.92
CA PHE A 279 4.04 -18.36 5.06
C PHE A 279 3.35 -19.67 4.63
N GLY A 280 3.72 -20.21 3.46
CA GLY A 280 3.34 -21.56 3.04
C GLY A 280 1.91 -21.71 2.48
N THR A 281 1.25 -20.62 2.08
CA THR A 281 -0.08 -20.65 1.44
C THR A 281 -0.05 -20.05 0.03
N THR A 282 1.08 -20.20 -0.66
CA THR A 282 1.35 -19.57 -1.96
C THR A 282 0.28 -19.92 -2.99
N ALA A 283 -0.10 -21.19 -3.13
CA ALA A 283 -1.11 -21.63 -4.09
C ALA A 283 -2.48 -20.97 -3.84
N VAL A 284 -2.93 -20.94 -2.58
CA VAL A 284 -4.20 -20.28 -2.18
C VAL A 284 -4.14 -18.79 -2.47
N SER A 285 -3.01 -18.15 -2.16
CA SER A 285 -2.79 -16.72 -2.39
C SER A 285 -2.83 -16.37 -3.87
N LEU A 286 -2.16 -17.16 -4.73
CA LEU A 286 -2.17 -16.97 -6.17
C LEU A 286 -3.56 -17.18 -6.77
N ALA A 287 -4.26 -18.24 -6.36
CA ALA A 287 -5.63 -18.51 -6.81
C ALA A 287 -6.59 -17.37 -6.42
N CYS A 288 -6.55 -16.92 -5.16
CA CYS A 288 -7.37 -15.80 -4.70
C CYS A 288 -7.00 -14.49 -5.41
N GLY A 289 -5.71 -14.22 -5.61
CA GLY A 289 -5.23 -13.08 -6.40
C GLY A 289 -5.78 -13.08 -7.82
N ALA A 290 -5.76 -14.23 -8.51
CA ALA A 290 -6.32 -14.39 -9.84
C ALA A 290 -7.83 -14.15 -9.87
N VAL A 291 -8.57 -14.64 -8.87
CA VAL A 291 -10.02 -14.39 -8.74
C VAL A 291 -10.31 -12.89 -8.60
N LEU A 292 -9.53 -12.16 -7.80
CA LEU A 292 -9.69 -10.72 -7.61
C LEU A 292 -9.43 -9.95 -8.92
N VAL A 293 -8.39 -10.31 -9.66
CA VAL A 293 -8.08 -9.72 -10.98
C VAL A 293 -9.20 -10.01 -11.99
N ALA A 294 -9.63 -11.27 -12.10
CA ALA A 294 -10.71 -11.67 -13.00
C ALA A 294 -12.02 -10.93 -12.67
N ARG A 295 -12.34 -10.79 -11.38
CA ARG A 295 -13.53 -10.05 -10.93
C ARG A 295 -13.43 -8.56 -11.23
N ALA A 296 -12.26 -7.94 -11.05
CA ALA A 296 -12.03 -6.53 -11.40
C ALA A 296 -12.20 -6.29 -12.91
N LEU A 297 -11.69 -7.20 -13.75
CA LEU A 297 -11.87 -7.16 -15.19
C LEU A 297 -13.35 -7.30 -15.56
N TRP A 298 -14.07 -8.25 -14.97
CA TRP A 298 -15.51 -8.43 -15.20
C TRP A 298 -16.32 -7.18 -14.89
N LEU A 299 -15.99 -6.49 -13.80
CA LEU A 299 -16.74 -5.32 -13.33
C LEU A 299 -16.36 -4.01 -14.06
N GLY A 300 -15.12 -3.91 -14.55
CA GLY A 300 -14.59 -2.67 -15.12
C GLY A 300 -14.45 -2.67 -16.65
N TRP A 301 -14.38 -3.83 -17.30
CA TRP A 301 -14.07 -3.94 -18.72
C TRP A 301 -15.31 -4.21 -19.58
N PRO A 302 -15.62 -3.34 -20.57
CA PRO A 302 -16.75 -3.57 -21.46
C PRO A 302 -16.45 -4.69 -22.46
N ARG A 303 -17.44 -5.56 -22.71
CA ARG A 303 -17.29 -6.72 -23.59
C ARG A 303 -16.95 -6.34 -25.03
N GLU A 304 -17.42 -5.19 -25.52
CA GLU A 304 -17.11 -4.71 -26.88
C GLU A 304 -15.62 -4.38 -27.10
N LEU A 305 -14.83 -4.23 -26.02
CA LEU A 305 -13.40 -3.93 -26.08
C LEU A 305 -12.52 -5.15 -25.80
N ALA A 306 -13.04 -6.38 -25.88
CA ALA A 306 -12.28 -7.60 -25.55
C ALA A 306 -11.00 -7.76 -26.39
N ARG A 307 -11.03 -7.43 -27.68
CA ARG A 307 -9.82 -7.44 -28.54
C ARG A 307 -8.78 -6.42 -28.08
N THR A 308 -9.24 -5.25 -27.65
CA THR A 308 -8.35 -4.20 -27.10
C THR A 308 -7.74 -4.66 -25.78
N LEU A 309 -8.49 -5.39 -24.95
CA LEU A 309 -7.96 -5.98 -23.71
C LEU A 309 -6.80 -6.93 -24.00
N ALA A 310 -6.99 -7.87 -24.94
CA ALA A 310 -5.95 -8.85 -25.27
C ALA A 310 -4.65 -8.16 -25.72
N LEU A 311 -4.74 -7.16 -26.61
CA LEU A 311 -3.58 -6.39 -27.06
C LEU A 311 -2.95 -5.58 -25.92
N ALA A 312 -3.76 -4.95 -25.07
CA ALA A 312 -3.27 -4.19 -23.92
C ALA A 312 -2.59 -5.09 -22.88
N VAL A 313 -3.10 -6.30 -22.65
CA VAL A 313 -2.48 -7.29 -21.75
C VAL A 313 -1.16 -7.77 -22.31
N LEU A 314 -1.07 -8.09 -23.61
CA LEU A 314 0.21 -8.50 -24.23
C LEU A 314 1.27 -7.40 -24.13
N ALA A 315 0.90 -6.16 -24.49
CA ALA A 315 1.79 -5.01 -24.34
C ALA A 315 2.15 -4.75 -22.87
N GLY A 316 1.19 -4.93 -21.97
CA GLY A 316 1.38 -4.86 -20.53
C GLY A 316 2.40 -5.89 -20.05
N CYS A 317 2.29 -7.16 -20.45
CA CYS A 317 3.26 -8.19 -20.08
C CYS A 317 4.67 -7.84 -20.56
N ALA A 318 4.82 -7.34 -21.79
CA ALA A 318 6.11 -6.86 -22.28
C ALA A 318 6.65 -5.69 -21.44
N GLY A 319 5.78 -4.73 -21.09
CA GLY A 319 6.14 -3.62 -20.20
C GLY A 319 6.51 -4.07 -18.79
N ALA A 320 5.84 -5.10 -18.26
CA ALA A 320 6.13 -5.69 -16.96
C ALA A 320 7.51 -6.34 -16.94
N THR A 321 7.81 -7.14 -17.95
CA THR A 321 9.13 -7.76 -18.12
C THR A 321 10.23 -6.71 -18.23
N ALA A 322 10.02 -5.66 -19.04
CA ALA A 322 10.97 -4.56 -19.13
C ALA A 322 11.17 -3.85 -17.79
N GLY A 323 10.09 -3.56 -17.06
CA GLY A 323 10.15 -2.95 -15.73
C GLY A 323 10.90 -3.81 -14.71
N ASP A 324 10.64 -5.12 -14.70
CA ASP A 324 11.33 -6.08 -13.83
C ASP A 324 12.84 -6.16 -14.12
N LEU A 325 13.22 -6.17 -15.40
CA LEU A 325 14.62 -6.26 -15.82
C LEU A 325 15.42 -4.98 -15.55
N LEU A 326 14.76 -3.81 -15.63
CA LEU A 326 15.38 -2.50 -15.39
C LEU A 326 15.49 -2.15 -13.91
N ALA A 327 14.69 -2.78 -13.06
CA ALA A 327 14.73 -2.55 -11.63
C ALA A 327 15.78 -3.45 -10.95
N HIS A 328 16.51 -2.86 -10.01
CA HIS A 328 17.52 -3.55 -9.20
C HIS A 328 17.20 -3.39 -7.70
N GLY A 329 17.72 -4.29 -6.88
CA GLY A 329 17.55 -4.26 -5.43
C GLY A 329 16.41 -5.15 -4.94
N LEU A 330 15.57 -4.63 -4.04
CA LEU A 330 14.52 -5.39 -3.36
C LEU A 330 13.53 -6.02 -4.35
N PRO A 331 13.06 -7.27 -4.13
CA PRO A 331 12.03 -7.91 -4.94
C PRO A 331 10.77 -7.04 -5.10
N GLU A 332 10.40 -6.28 -4.07
CA GLU A 332 9.26 -5.37 -4.11
C GLU A 332 9.48 -4.17 -5.06
N ALA A 333 10.72 -3.69 -5.20
CA ALA A 333 11.04 -2.62 -6.15
C ALA A 333 10.89 -3.11 -7.60
N ARG A 334 11.32 -4.35 -7.86
CA ARG A 334 11.10 -5.03 -9.15
C ARG A 334 9.62 -5.23 -9.46
N LEU A 335 8.85 -5.70 -8.48
CA LEU A 335 7.40 -5.86 -8.63
C LEU A 335 6.69 -4.52 -8.90
N LEU A 336 7.10 -3.45 -8.21
CA LEU A 336 6.55 -2.11 -8.42
C LEU A 336 6.86 -1.59 -9.83
N ALA A 337 8.11 -1.76 -10.29
CA ALA A 337 8.52 -1.38 -11.65
C ALA A 337 7.79 -2.20 -12.72
N ALA A 338 7.64 -3.50 -12.52
CA ALA A 338 6.87 -4.38 -13.39
C ALA A 338 5.39 -3.95 -13.48
N ALA A 339 4.76 -3.65 -12.34
CA ALA A 339 3.38 -3.18 -12.31
C ALA A 339 3.21 -1.82 -13.02
N ALA A 340 4.15 -0.89 -12.81
CA ALA A 340 4.15 0.40 -13.50
C ALA A 340 4.34 0.23 -15.02
N GLY A 341 5.30 -0.58 -15.43
CA GLY A 341 5.56 -0.92 -16.84
C GLY A 341 4.34 -1.56 -17.51
N PHE A 342 3.68 -2.51 -16.84
CA PHE A 342 2.44 -3.12 -17.31
C PHE A 342 1.36 -2.08 -17.62
N MET A 343 1.09 -1.21 -16.65
CA MET A 343 0.02 -0.22 -16.76
C MET A 343 0.33 0.87 -17.80
N LEU A 344 1.59 1.29 -17.94
CA LEU A 344 1.99 2.28 -18.94
C LEU A 344 1.91 1.72 -20.36
N ALA A 345 2.46 0.52 -20.60
CA ALA A 345 2.46 -0.10 -21.92
C ALA A 345 1.04 -0.50 -22.38
N GLY A 346 0.28 -1.17 -21.51
CA GLY A 346 -1.13 -1.50 -21.80
C GLY A 346 -1.99 -0.24 -21.96
N GLY A 347 -1.77 0.77 -21.11
CA GLY A 347 -2.41 2.07 -21.21
C GLY A 347 -2.12 2.80 -22.53
N ALA A 348 -0.90 2.70 -23.05
CA ALA A 348 -0.54 3.29 -24.34
C ALA A 348 -1.35 2.67 -25.50
N VAL A 349 -1.52 1.34 -25.51
CA VAL A 349 -2.37 0.64 -26.49
C VAL A 349 -3.82 1.12 -26.42
N CYS A 350 -4.37 1.25 -25.22
CA CYS A 350 -5.71 1.80 -25.01
C CYS A 350 -5.82 3.25 -25.53
N ALA A 351 -4.84 4.11 -25.23
CA ALA A 351 -4.83 5.50 -25.68
C ALA A 351 -4.76 5.63 -27.21
N ILE A 352 -3.94 4.80 -27.86
CA ILE A 352 -3.86 4.73 -29.34
C ILE A 352 -5.20 4.29 -29.92
N THR A 353 -5.83 3.29 -29.32
CA THR A 353 -7.15 2.77 -29.76
C THR A 353 -8.23 3.83 -29.66
N ASP A 354 -8.30 4.56 -28.54
CA ASP A 354 -9.25 5.66 -28.33
C ASP A 354 -9.04 6.79 -29.35
N ARG A 355 -7.78 7.16 -29.65
CA ARG A 355 -7.46 8.16 -30.68
C ARG A 355 -7.92 7.73 -32.08
N LYS A 356 -7.73 6.46 -32.45
CA LYS A 356 -8.18 5.94 -33.75
C LYS A 356 -9.71 5.99 -33.87
N ARG A 357 -10.44 5.57 -32.82
CA ARG A 357 -11.92 5.61 -32.82
C ARG A 357 -12.45 7.04 -32.97
N ARG A 358 -11.88 8.01 -32.26
CA ARG A 358 -12.30 9.43 -32.37
C ARG A 358 -12.14 9.99 -33.78
N ARG A 359 -11.12 9.56 -34.53
CA ARG A 359 -10.91 9.98 -35.92
C ARG A 359 -11.97 9.38 -36.85
N VAL A 360 -12.34 8.12 -36.65
CA VAL A 360 -13.35 7.45 -37.47
C VAL A 360 -14.75 8.04 -37.26
N THR A 361 -15.09 8.48 -36.04
CA THR A 361 -16.40 9.09 -35.74
C THR A 361 -16.51 10.57 -36.11
N ALA A 362 -15.40 11.22 -36.45
CA ALA A 362 -15.36 12.64 -36.82
C ALA A 362 -15.46 12.87 -38.35
N VAL A 363 -15.43 11.78 -39.12
CA VAL A 363 -15.68 11.71 -40.56
C VAL A 363 -17.08 11.14 -40.72
#